data_AF-A0AAU4ET37-F1
#
_entry.id   AF-A0AAU4ET37-F1
#
_cell.length_a   1.000
_cell.length_b   1.000
_cell.length_c   1.000
_cell.angle_alpha   90.00
_cell.angle_beta   90.00
_cell.angle_gamma   90.00
#
_symmetry.space_group_name_H-M   'P 1'
#
loop_
_entity.id
_entity.type
_entity.pdbx_description
1 polymer ?
#
loop_
_entity_poly.entity_id
_entity_poly.type
_entity_poly.pdbx_seq_one_letter_code
_entity_poly.pdbx_strand_id
1 'polypeptide(L)'
;MIMVTAAEQEAARRWLAKRGQRVERPTPVLTALIATRQAFNGRWFPRYIGYVLLVFVGGLGYTRLFGPGMTESYPVYFSYFALQFAARDSSHLRLRELRESVPSRKPAEPWWQVLGGWFLASVAVAFGGGIALAVTMYATTPSRTYAVSWLGLLALSALVSGWVLVSVLRRPLIADGAESLAVARALRVEAIYAASPLMAVLPLVMDPLLGNHQPPSFTPWLAGYVVLVLVLQVVGYVRHLRRSRTLPPGHYGTPLPDLDVPVDWSPPQEAR
;
A
#
# COMPACT_ATOMS: atom_id res chain seq x y z
N MET A 1 -16.99 17.13 15.23
CA MET A 1 -16.96 15.94 16.12
C MET A 1 -16.55 14.73 15.28
N ILE A 2 -15.50 13.99 15.66
CA ILE A 2 -15.03 12.83 14.91
C ILE A 2 -15.94 11.64 15.24
N MET A 3 -16.77 11.22 14.28
CA MET A 3 -17.58 9.99 14.43
C MET A 3 -16.73 8.76 14.10
N VAL A 4 -16.72 7.81 15.03
CA VAL A 4 -15.96 6.57 14.97
C VAL A 4 -16.92 5.40 15.20
N THR A 5 -16.86 4.40 14.33
CA THR A 5 -17.66 3.17 14.45
C THR A 5 -16.98 2.15 15.38
N ALA A 6 -17.76 1.24 15.97
CA ALA A 6 -17.21 0.16 16.81
C ALA A 6 -16.20 -0.73 16.05
N ALA A 7 -16.43 -0.97 14.75
CA ALA A 7 -15.53 -1.73 13.91
C ALA A 7 -14.17 -1.02 13.68
N GLU A 8 -14.18 0.30 13.48
CA GLU A 8 -12.97 1.11 13.37
C GLU A 8 -12.19 1.10 14.70
N GLN A 9 -12.89 1.20 15.83
CA GLN A 9 -12.30 1.16 17.17
C GLN A 9 -11.61 -0.18 17.44
N GLU A 10 -12.26 -1.30 17.11
CA GLU A 10 -11.67 -2.63 17.28
C GLU A 10 -10.48 -2.86 16.33
N ALA A 11 -10.55 -2.34 15.10
CA ALA A 11 -9.42 -2.38 14.18
C ALA A 11 -8.22 -1.56 14.69
N ALA A 12 -8.48 -0.37 15.23
CA ALA A 12 -7.46 0.48 15.84
C ALA A 12 -6.82 -0.18 17.06
N ARG A 13 -7.63 -0.77 17.95
CA ARG A 13 -7.18 -1.52 19.12
C ARG A 13 -6.25 -2.67 18.73
N ARG A 14 -6.65 -3.50 17.76
CA ARG A 14 -5.81 -4.60 17.26
C ARG A 14 -4.52 -4.10 16.61
N TRP A 15 -4.58 -2.98 15.89
CA TRP A 15 -3.39 -2.41 15.25
C TRP A 15 -2.37 -1.88 16.27
N LEU A 16 -2.85 -1.20 17.33
CA LEU A 16 -2.03 -0.70 18.43
C LEU A 16 -1.44 -1.86 19.25
N ALA A 17 -2.24 -2.89 19.55
CA ALA A 17 -1.79 -4.06 20.29
C ALA A 17 -0.67 -4.81 19.56
N LYS A 18 -0.77 -4.96 18.23
CA LYS A 18 0.31 -5.52 17.39
C LYS A 18 1.61 -4.71 17.47
N ARG A 19 1.54 -3.46 17.94
CA ARG A 19 2.66 -2.53 18.09
C ARG A 19 3.10 -2.27 19.53
N GLY A 20 2.68 -3.14 20.45
CA GLY A 20 3.04 -3.08 21.86
C GLY A 20 2.23 -2.08 22.68
N GLN A 21 1.21 -1.45 22.11
CA GLN A 21 0.35 -0.49 22.81
C GLN A 21 -1.02 -1.12 23.08
N ARG A 22 -1.23 -1.64 24.29
CA ARG A 22 -2.51 -2.23 24.71
C ARG A 22 -3.39 -1.15 25.32
N VAL A 23 -4.46 -0.80 24.62
CA VAL A 23 -5.44 0.21 25.06
C VAL A 23 -6.84 -0.39 25.02
N GLU A 24 -7.69 -0.03 25.97
CA GLU A 24 -9.09 -0.42 25.99
C GLU A 24 -9.86 0.40 24.96
N ARG A 25 -9.70 1.73 25.01
CA ARG A 25 -10.33 2.66 24.07
C ARG A 25 -9.27 3.60 23.48
N PRO A 26 -8.86 3.38 22.21
CA PRO A 26 -8.01 4.33 21.51
C PRO A 26 -8.70 5.70 21.38
N THR A 27 -7.93 6.78 21.33
CA THR A 27 -8.53 8.11 21.14
C THR A 27 -9.30 8.20 19.81
N PRO A 28 -10.34 9.06 19.70
CA PRO A 28 -11.10 9.19 18.45
C PRO A 28 -10.24 9.59 17.25
N VAL A 29 -9.26 10.47 17.46
CA VAL A 29 -8.31 10.91 16.42
C VAL A 29 -7.45 9.73 15.94
N LEU A 30 -6.89 8.94 16.86
CA LEU A 30 -6.08 7.77 16.51
C LEU A 30 -6.89 6.71 15.78
N THR A 31 -8.12 6.47 16.25
CA THR A 31 -9.01 5.50 15.62
C THR A 31 -9.33 5.92 14.20
N ALA A 32 -9.70 7.18 13.99
CA ALA A 32 -10.02 7.68 12.67
C ALA A 32 -8.79 7.73 11.74
N LEU A 33 -7.59 8.01 12.26
CA LEU A 33 -6.33 7.90 11.51
C LEU A 33 -6.07 6.46 11.06
N ILE A 34 -6.19 5.47 11.95
CA ILE A 34 -5.96 4.06 11.60
C ILE A 34 -7.02 3.55 10.62
N ALA A 35 -8.27 4.02 10.78
CA ALA A 35 -9.36 3.71 9.87
C ALA A 35 -9.12 4.17 8.43
N THR A 36 -8.22 5.15 8.18
CA THR A 36 -7.85 5.56 6.82
C THR A 36 -7.24 4.43 5.98
N ARG A 37 -6.82 3.32 6.61
CA ARG A 37 -6.36 2.11 5.92
C ARG A 37 -7.48 1.26 5.34
N GLN A 38 -8.71 1.40 5.83
CA GLN A 38 -9.83 0.58 5.39
C GLN A 38 -10.42 1.21 4.12
N ALA A 39 -10.11 0.58 2.98
CA ALA A 39 -10.35 1.15 1.66
C ALA A 39 -11.83 1.12 1.20
N PHE A 40 -12.71 0.42 1.91
CA PHE A 40 -14.06 0.12 1.42
C PHE A 40 -15.14 0.31 2.49
N ASN A 41 -15.74 1.49 2.51
CA ASN A 41 -17.08 1.70 3.04
C ASN A 41 -18.05 1.86 1.85
N GLY A 42 -19.21 1.19 1.88
CA GLY A 42 -20.15 1.09 0.74
C GLY A 42 -20.57 2.44 0.11
N ARG A 43 -20.39 3.54 0.84
CA ARG A 43 -20.55 4.93 0.35
C ARG A 43 -19.69 5.27 -0.88
N TRP A 44 -18.63 4.50 -1.17
CA TRP A 44 -17.72 4.75 -2.29
C TRP A 44 -18.00 3.89 -3.54
N PHE A 45 -19.10 3.13 -3.56
CA PHE A 45 -19.46 2.22 -4.65
C PHE A 45 -19.52 2.90 -6.04
N PRO A 46 -20.11 4.11 -6.23
CA PRO A 46 -20.12 4.75 -7.55
C PRO A 46 -18.73 5.06 -8.10
N ARG A 47 -17.76 5.39 -7.24
CA ARG A 47 -16.38 5.63 -7.67
C ARG A 47 -15.66 4.35 -8.05
N TYR A 48 -15.95 3.26 -7.34
CA TYR A 48 -15.48 1.94 -7.72
C TYR A 48 -15.94 1.56 -9.13
N ILE A 49 -17.22 1.78 -9.45
CA ILE A 49 -17.74 1.60 -10.82
C ILE A 49 -16.97 2.48 -11.81
N GLY A 50 -16.70 3.75 -11.45
CA GLY A 50 -15.88 4.65 -12.27
C GLY A 50 -14.48 4.10 -12.58
N TYR A 51 -13.78 3.53 -11.59
CA TYR A 51 -12.47 2.90 -11.80
C TYR A 51 -12.54 1.62 -12.63
N VAL A 52 -13.57 0.79 -12.42
CA VAL A 52 -13.82 -0.40 -13.25
C VAL A 52 -14.06 -0.01 -14.70
N LEU A 53 -14.87 1.02 -14.94
CA LEU A 53 -15.12 1.54 -16.29
C LEU A 53 -13.84 2.12 -16.92
N LEU A 54 -13.06 2.90 -16.16
CA LEU A 54 -11.77 3.44 -16.61
C LEU A 54 -10.81 2.32 -17.03
N VAL A 55 -10.73 1.25 -16.23
CA VAL A 55 -9.93 0.06 -16.54
C VAL A 55 -10.44 -0.66 -17.77
N PHE A 56 -11.75 -0.83 -17.89
CA PHE A 56 -12.36 -1.45 -19.07
C PHE A 56 -12.04 -0.67 -20.35
N VAL A 57 -12.25 0.65 -20.33
CA VAL A 57 -11.90 1.55 -21.46
C VAL A 57 -10.40 1.53 -21.75
N GLY A 58 -9.56 1.55 -20.71
CA GLY A 58 -8.11 1.45 -20.85
C GLY A 58 -7.68 0.14 -21.49
N GLY A 59 -8.29 -0.98 -21.10
CA GLY A 59 -8.06 -2.30 -21.68
C GLY A 59 -8.49 -2.37 -23.15
N LEU A 60 -9.63 -1.78 -23.51
CA LEU A 60 -10.06 -1.66 -24.91
C LEU A 60 -9.10 -0.80 -25.73
N GLY A 61 -8.63 0.32 -25.17
CA GLY A 61 -7.62 1.18 -25.81
C GLY A 61 -6.31 0.42 -26.04
N TYR A 62 -5.88 -0.37 -25.05
CA TYR A 62 -4.69 -1.20 -25.12
C TYR A 62 -4.79 -2.28 -26.21
N THR A 63 -5.91 -3.01 -26.28
CA THR A 63 -6.10 -4.04 -27.30
C THR A 63 -6.16 -3.45 -28.71
N ARG A 64 -6.75 -2.27 -28.87
CA ARG A 64 -6.78 -1.53 -30.15
C ARG A 64 -5.42 -0.99 -30.56
N LEU A 65 -4.58 -0.59 -29.61
CA LEU A 65 -3.26 -0.02 -29.86
C LEU A 65 -2.23 -1.10 -30.27
N PHE A 66 -2.24 -2.24 -29.59
CA PHE A 66 -1.20 -3.28 -29.78
C PHE A 66 -1.65 -4.49 -30.62
N GLY A 67 -2.94 -4.82 -30.63
CA GLY A 67 -3.48 -5.90 -31.45
C GLY A 67 -2.94 -7.30 -31.09
N PRO A 68 -2.93 -8.24 -32.06
CA PRO A 68 -2.43 -9.60 -31.86
C PRO A 68 -0.96 -9.65 -31.43
N GLY A 69 -0.62 -10.54 -30.49
CA GLY A 69 0.76 -10.69 -30.00
C GLY A 69 1.15 -9.72 -28.87
N MET A 70 0.19 -8.98 -28.30
CA MET A 70 0.39 -8.16 -27.12
C MET A 70 0.54 -9.00 -25.83
N THR A 71 0.99 -8.36 -24.75
CA THR A 71 1.07 -8.93 -23.40
C THR A 71 -0.30 -9.34 -22.90
N GLU A 72 -0.45 -10.60 -22.50
CA GLU A 72 -1.75 -11.20 -22.16
C GLU A 72 -2.18 -10.93 -20.72
N SER A 73 -1.24 -10.71 -19.81
CA SER A 73 -1.51 -10.30 -18.43
C SER A 73 -2.06 -8.88 -18.27
N TYR A 74 -2.33 -8.16 -19.37
CA TYR A 74 -2.88 -6.80 -19.32
C TYR A 74 -4.13 -6.68 -18.42
N PRO A 75 -5.11 -7.61 -18.38
CA PRO A 75 -6.28 -7.45 -17.52
C PRO A 75 -5.90 -7.41 -16.04
N VAL A 76 -4.84 -8.12 -15.65
CA VAL A 76 -4.33 -8.14 -14.27
C VAL A 76 -3.64 -6.81 -13.93
N TYR A 77 -2.82 -6.27 -14.84
CA TYR A 77 -2.24 -4.93 -14.70
C TYR A 77 -3.32 -3.87 -14.49
N PHE A 78 -4.30 -3.85 -15.38
CA PHE A 78 -5.40 -2.90 -15.30
C PHE A 78 -6.21 -3.05 -14.01
N SER A 79 -6.49 -4.28 -13.57
CA SER A 79 -7.14 -4.54 -12.29
C SER A 79 -6.34 -3.99 -11.10
N TYR A 80 -5.02 -4.12 -11.11
CA TYR A 80 -4.15 -3.53 -10.09
C TYR A 80 -4.11 -2.00 -10.15
N PHE A 81 -4.22 -1.39 -11.33
CA PHE A 81 -4.35 0.07 -11.43
C PHE A 81 -5.66 0.54 -10.79
N ALA A 82 -6.80 -0.09 -11.10
CA ALA A 82 -8.07 0.22 -10.45
C ALA A 82 -7.99 0.09 -8.94
N LEU A 83 -7.39 -1.00 -8.43
CA LEU A 83 -7.25 -1.20 -6.99
C LEU A 83 -6.40 -0.11 -6.34
N GLN A 84 -5.27 0.27 -6.96
CA GLN A 84 -4.41 1.36 -6.48
C GLN A 84 -5.14 2.70 -6.47
N PHE A 85 -5.87 3.04 -7.53
CA PHE A 85 -6.65 4.28 -7.59
C PHE A 85 -7.77 4.29 -6.55
N ALA A 86 -8.55 3.21 -6.45
CA ALA A 86 -9.65 3.11 -5.50
C ALA A 86 -9.18 3.20 -4.04
N ALA A 87 -8.13 2.45 -3.69
CA ALA A 87 -7.54 2.51 -2.35
C ALA A 87 -6.95 3.89 -2.05
N ARG A 88 -6.38 4.56 -3.06
CA ARG A 88 -5.76 5.86 -2.87
C ARG A 88 -6.78 6.99 -2.72
N ASP A 89 -7.83 6.97 -3.52
CA ASP A 89 -8.92 7.94 -3.45
C ASP A 89 -9.67 7.84 -2.12
N SER A 90 -10.05 6.62 -1.70
CA SER A 90 -10.71 6.40 -0.41
C SER A 90 -9.87 6.91 0.77
N SER A 91 -8.57 6.64 0.75
CA SER A 91 -7.63 7.19 1.73
C SER A 91 -7.63 8.73 1.71
N HIS A 92 -7.57 9.34 0.51
CA HIS A 92 -7.53 10.79 0.36
C HIS A 92 -8.76 11.50 0.91
N LEU A 93 -9.94 10.95 0.68
CA LEU A 93 -11.20 11.53 1.11
C LEU A 93 -11.32 11.50 2.63
N ARG A 94 -11.04 10.36 3.24
CA ARG A 94 -11.05 10.21 4.70
C ARG A 94 -10.07 11.18 5.36
N LEU A 95 -8.96 11.45 4.70
CA LEU A 95 -7.98 12.43 5.19
C LEU A 95 -8.40 13.87 5.02
N ARG A 96 -9.14 14.19 3.97
CA ARG A 96 -9.70 15.53 3.80
C ARG A 96 -10.68 15.81 4.95
N GLU A 97 -11.58 14.86 5.24
CA GLU A 97 -12.49 14.94 6.40
C GLU A 97 -11.74 15.13 7.72
N LEU A 98 -10.62 14.41 7.93
CA LEU A 98 -9.82 14.55 9.14
C LEU A 98 -9.09 15.88 9.26
N ARG A 99 -8.66 16.48 8.14
CA ARG A 99 -7.97 17.79 8.16
C ARG A 99 -8.86 18.94 8.59
N GLU A 100 -10.17 18.81 8.43
CA GLU A 100 -11.13 19.82 8.88
C GLU A 100 -11.21 19.89 10.41
N SER A 101 -10.77 18.85 11.12
CA SER A 101 -10.92 18.71 12.57
C SER A 101 -9.61 18.55 13.34
N VAL A 102 -8.48 18.29 12.67
CA VAL A 102 -7.19 18.02 13.34
C VAL A 102 -6.07 18.79 12.65
N PRO A 103 -5.17 19.45 13.41
CA PRO A 103 -4.05 20.18 12.83
C PRO A 103 -3.14 19.28 11.99
N SER A 104 -2.57 19.88 10.94
CA SER A 104 -1.69 19.19 10.00
C SER A 104 -0.27 19.77 10.07
N ARG A 105 0.73 18.90 10.00
CA ARG A 105 2.15 19.25 10.05
C ARG A 105 2.85 18.80 8.77
N LYS A 106 3.85 19.57 8.33
CA LYS A 106 4.70 19.17 7.21
C LYS A 106 5.55 17.96 7.64
N PRO A 107 5.74 16.96 6.76
CA PRO A 107 6.65 15.87 7.05
C PRO A 107 8.09 16.40 7.17
N ALA A 108 8.76 16.09 8.28
CA ALA A 108 10.12 16.54 8.55
C ALA A 108 11.18 15.55 8.05
N GLU A 109 10.82 14.27 7.85
CA GLU A 109 11.79 13.26 7.42
C GLU A 109 12.08 13.36 5.92
N PRO A 110 13.35 13.27 5.50
CA PRO A 110 13.69 13.23 4.09
C PRO A 110 13.19 11.93 3.44
N TRP A 111 12.72 12.03 2.20
CA TRP A 111 11.99 10.95 1.51
C TRP A 111 12.78 9.63 1.40
N TRP A 112 14.11 9.70 1.24
CA TRP A 112 14.96 8.52 1.11
C TRP A 112 15.06 7.71 2.41
N GLN A 113 14.97 8.36 3.57
CA GLN A 113 14.94 7.66 4.87
C GLN A 113 13.61 6.93 5.06
N VAL A 114 12.50 7.51 4.56
CA VAL A 114 11.17 6.90 4.67
C VAL A 114 11.03 5.68 3.75
N LEU A 115 11.60 5.73 2.54
CA LEU A 115 11.58 4.60 1.60
C LEU A 115 12.52 3.47 2.04
N GLY A 116 13.74 3.82 2.46
CA GLY A 116 14.78 2.85 2.76
C GLY A 116 15.42 2.21 1.51
N GLY A 117 16.68 1.79 1.64
CA GLY A 117 17.47 1.27 0.51
C GLY A 117 16.89 0.02 -0.16
N TRP A 118 16.24 -0.88 0.60
CA TRP A 118 15.65 -2.10 0.04
C TRP A 118 14.46 -1.83 -0.88
N PHE A 119 13.63 -0.84 -0.53
CA PHE A 119 12.52 -0.43 -1.40
C PHE A 119 13.03 0.26 -2.67
N LEU A 120 14.07 1.09 -2.54
CA LEU A 120 14.69 1.71 -3.72
C LEU A 120 15.33 0.68 -4.64
N ALA A 121 15.99 -0.34 -4.08
CA ALA A 121 16.51 -1.45 -4.84
C ALA A 121 15.40 -2.25 -5.55
N SER A 122 14.28 -2.54 -4.87
CA SER A 122 13.17 -3.25 -5.50
C SER A 122 12.52 -2.44 -6.63
N VAL A 123 12.36 -1.13 -6.46
CA VAL A 123 11.89 -0.21 -7.52
C VAL A 123 12.86 -0.17 -8.69
N ALA A 124 14.16 -0.01 -8.43
CA ALA A 124 15.19 0.04 -9.46
C ALA A 124 15.25 -1.27 -10.27
N VAL A 125 15.19 -2.42 -9.60
CA VAL A 125 15.18 -3.72 -10.27
C VAL A 125 13.88 -3.94 -11.04
N ALA A 126 12.72 -3.61 -10.46
CA ALA A 126 11.43 -3.77 -11.15
C ALA A 126 11.38 -2.95 -12.44
N PHE A 127 11.59 -1.63 -12.37
CA PHE A 127 11.45 -0.81 -13.57
C PHE A 127 12.68 -0.88 -14.46
N GLY A 128 13.89 -0.78 -13.91
CA GLY A 128 15.13 -0.84 -14.69
C GLY A 128 15.38 -2.21 -15.30
N GLY A 129 15.21 -3.28 -14.51
CA GLY A 129 15.32 -4.66 -15.00
C GLY A 129 14.22 -5.01 -16.01
N GLY A 130 12.99 -4.56 -15.76
CA GLY A 130 11.89 -4.71 -16.72
C GLY A 130 12.16 -4.02 -18.06
N ILE A 131 12.64 -2.78 -18.04
CA ILE A 131 13.03 -2.04 -19.25
C ILE A 131 14.15 -2.79 -19.99
N ALA A 132 15.20 -3.21 -19.28
CA ALA A 132 16.32 -3.93 -19.89
C ALA A 132 15.85 -5.23 -20.57
N LEU A 133 14.99 -6.01 -19.91
CA LEU A 133 14.41 -7.22 -20.48
C LEU A 133 13.53 -6.92 -21.69
N ALA A 134 12.68 -5.89 -21.63
CA ALA A 134 11.79 -5.52 -22.74
C ALA A 134 12.59 -5.10 -23.97
N VAL A 135 13.60 -4.25 -23.78
CA VAL A 135 14.50 -3.79 -24.85
C VAL A 135 15.29 -4.97 -25.43
N THR A 136 15.79 -5.87 -24.59
CA THR A 136 16.54 -7.05 -25.05
C THR A 136 15.64 -7.99 -25.85
N MET A 137 14.41 -8.25 -25.41
CA MET A 137 13.43 -9.04 -26.16
C MET A 137 13.10 -8.39 -27.50
N TYR A 138 12.90 -7.08 -27.53
CA TYR A 138 12.63 -6.33 -28.75
C TYR A 138 13.77 -6.45 -29.78
N ALA A 139 15.02 -6.40 -29.30
CA ALA A 139 16.20 -6.46 -30.15
C ALA A 139 16.54 -7.88 -30.64
N THR A 140 16.30 -8.90 -29.81
CA THR A 140 16.81 -10.27 -30.06
C THR A 140 15.75 -11.28 -30.50
N THR A 141 14.46 -10.92 -30.47
CA THR A 141 13.37 -11.85 -30.78
C THR A 141 12.34 -11.27 -31.77
N PRO A 142 11.60 -12.12 -32.50
CA PRO A 142 10.52 -11.67 -33.36
C PRO A 142 9.27 -11.18 -32.59
N SER A 143 9.16 -11.44 -31.28
CA SER A 143 8.03 -11.04 -30.43
C SER A 143 8.06 -9.54 -30.05
N ARG A 144 8.23 -8.66 -31.05
CA ARG A 144 8.35 -7.22 -30.85
C ARG A 144 7.09 -6.59 -30.26
N THR A 145 5.91 -7.05 -30.70
CA THR A 145 4.62 -6.55 -30.19
C THR A 145 4.52 -6.78 -28.68
N TYR A 146 4.80 -8.01 -28.22
CA TYR A 146 4.81 -8.36 -26.80
C TYR A 146 5.78 -7.47 -26.01
N ALA A 147 7.00 -7.28 -26.51
CA ALA A 147 8.02 -6.48 -25.84
C ALA A 147 7.60 -5.01 -25.70
N VAL A 148 7.08 -4.38 -26.76
CA VAL A 148 6.63 -2.98 -26.72
C VAL A 148 5.37 -2.81 -25.87
N SER A 149 4.42 -3.73 -25.99
CA SER A 149 3.17 -3.67 -25.22
C SER A 149 3.44 -3.85 -23.72
N TRP A 150 4.35 -4.76 -23.36
CA TRP A 150 4.78 -4.94 -21.98
C TRP A 150 5.53 -3.71 -21.45
N LEU A 151 6.42 -3.13 -22.26
CA LEU A 151 7.10 -1.88 -21.91
C LEU A 151 6.10 -0.74 -21.66
N GLY A 152 5.03 -0.66 -22.44
CA GLY A 152 3.92 0.27 -22.21
C GLY A 152 3.23 0.05 -20.85
N LEU A 153 2.93 -1.21 -20.50
CA LEU A 153 2.35 -1.56 -19.19
C LEU A 153 3.32 -1.28 -18.03
N LEU A 154 4.63 -1.51 -18.21
CA LEU A 154 5.65 -1.15 -17.22
C LEU A 154 5.73 0.36 -17.02
N ALA A 155 5.70 1.15 -18.09
CA ALA A 155 5.72 2.61 -18.01
C ALA A 155 4.46 3.14 -17.30
N LEU A 156 3.28 2.61 -17.65
CA LEU A 156 2.04 2.97 -16.97
C LEU A 156 2.07 2.56 -15.48
N SER A 157 2.59 1.37 -15.17
CA SER A 157 2.79 0.92 -13.79
C SER A 157 3.72 1.86 -13.01
N ALA A 158 4.81 2.30 -13.63
CA ALA A 158 5.74 3.25 -13.02
C ALA A 158 5.07 4.60 -12.74
N LEU A 159 4.23 5.09 -13.66
CA LEU A 159 3.46 6.32 -13.47
C LEU A 159 2.46 6.20 -12.33
N VAL A 160 1.69 5.09 -12.27
CA VAL A 160 0.70 4.85 -11.21
C VAL A 160 1.39 4.70 -9.86
N SER A 161 2.39 3.83 -9.74
CA SER A 161 3.14 3.62 -8.49
C SER A 161 3.89 4.88 -8.07
N GLY A 162 4.47 5.62 -9.02
CA GLY A 162 5.12 6.90 -8.79
C GLY A 162 4.14 7.96 -8.27
N TRP A 163 2.94 8.06 -8.85
CA TRP A 163 1.89 8.95 -8.37
C TRP A 163 1.43 8.59 -6.96
N VAL A 164 1.15 7.31 -6.68
CA VAL A 164 0.79 6.84 -5.34
C VAL A 164 1.91 7.19 -4.37
N LEU A 165 3.16 6.90 -4.72
CA LEU A 165 4.30 7.16 -3.85
C LEU A 165 4.51 8.65 -3.57
N VAL A 166 4.52 9.49 -4.61
CA VAL A 166 4.64 10.95 -4.48
C VAL A 166 3.49 11.51 -3.63
N SER A 167 2.27 11.00 -3.82
CA SER A 167 1.13 11.44 -3.03
C SER A 167 1.21 11.01 -1.55
N VAL A 168 1.85 9.88 -1.23
CA VAL A 168 2.15 9.47 0.16
C VAL A 168 3.29 10.32 0.75
N LEU A 169 4.31 10.62 -0.03
CA LEU A 169 5.46 11.40 0.40
C LEU A 169 5.12 12.88 0.62
N ARG A 170 4.29 13.48 -0.24
CA ARG A 170 3.86 14.88 -0.10
C ARG A 170 2.72 15.08 0.90
N ARG A 171 2.16 14.01 1.45
CA ARG A 171 1.03 14.09 2.37
C ARG A 171 1.47 14.71 3.71
N PRO A 172 0.78 15.78 4.19
CA PRO A 172 0.97 16.27 5.54
C PRO A 172 0.54 15.24 6.59
N LEU A 173 1.26 15.22 7.70
CA LEU A 173 0.97 14.36 8.84
C LEU A 173 -0.11 15.04 9.69
N ILE A 174 -1.25 14.38 9.81
CA ILE A 174 -2.35 14.85 10.67
C ILE A 174 -2.06 14.34 12.07
N ALA A 175 -1.84 15.24 13.01
CA ALA A 175 -1.43 14.90 14.37
C ALA A 175 -1.83 16.01 15.35
N ASP A 176 -2.55 15.61 16.40
CA ASP A 176 -2.94 16.45 17.53
C ASP A 176 -1.78 16.54 18.56
N GLY A 177 -1.18 15.40 18.89
CA GLY A 177 -0.05 15.25 19.81
C GLY A 177 1.08 14.36 19.28
N ALA A 178 2.10 14.10 20.11
CA ALA A 178 3.28 13.31 19.75
C ALA A 178 2.93 11.85 19.39
N GLU A 179 1.94 11.28 20.05
CA GLU A 179 1.45 9.91 19.88
C GLU A 179 0.74 9.77 18.52
N SER A 180 -0.14 10.72 18.20
CA SER A 180 -0.79 10.76 16.89
C SER A 180 0.19 11.00 15.74
N LEU A 181 1.28 11.75 15.99
CA LEU A 181 2.37 11.90 15.04
C LEU A 181 3.12 10.58 14.82
N ALA A 182 3.39 9.82 15.89
CA ALA A 182 4.02 8.51 15.80
C ALA A 182 3.16 7.51 15.00
N VAL A 183 1.85 7.49 15.23
CA VAL A 183 0.91 6.68 14.46
C VAL A 183 0.83 7.14 13.01
N ALA A 184 0.72 8.44 12.74
CA ALA A 184 0.69 8.99 11.38
C ALA A 184 1.97 8.64 10.60
N ARG A 185 3.15 8.66 11.24
CA ARG A 185 4.42 8.20 10.66
C ARG A 185 4.37 6.72 10.33
N ALA A 186 3.97 5.87 11.27
CA ALA A 186 3.86 4.43 11.03
C ALA A 186 2.90 4.09 9.88
N LEU A 187 1.74 4.74 9.84
CA LEU A 187 0.76 4.59 8.75
C LEU A 187 1.28 5.10 7.40
N ARG A 188 2.07 6.17 7.38
CA ARG A 188 2.71 6.67 6.16
C ARG A 188 3.67 5.65 5.58
N VAL A 189 4.43 4.95 6.41
CA VAL A 189 5.34 3.91 5.89
C VAL A 189 4.58 2.67 5.43
N GLU A 190 3.52 2.25 6.13
CA GLU A 190 2.64 1.18 5.61
C GLU A 190 2.05 1.55 4.23
N ALA A 191 1.66 2.81 4.04
CA ALA A 191 1.13 3.29 2.77
C ALA A 191 2.17 3.32 1.63
N ILE A 192 3.47 3.40 1.92
CA ILE A 192 4.52 3.26 0.90
C ILE A 192 4.51 1.86 0.30
N TYR A 193 4.32 0.84 1.13
CA TYR A 193 4.21 -0.54 0.66
C TYR A 193 2.92 -0.83 -0.12
N ALA A 194 1.92 0.07 -0.08
CA ALA A 194 0.79 0.01 -0.99
C ALA A 194 1.16 0.39 -2.44
N ALA A 195 2.23 1.19 -2.63
CA ALA A 195 2.84 1.46 -3.94
C ALA A 195 3.86 0.39 -4.34
N SER A 196 3.60 -0.87 -3.97
CA SER A 196 4.56 -1.97 -4.12
C SER A 196 4.96 -2.16 -5.59
N PRO A 197 6.27 -2.17 -5.92
CA PRO A 197 6.74 -2.48 -7.28
C PRO A 197 6.33 -3.89 -7.73
N LEU A 198 5.93 -4.79 -6.81
CA LEU A 198 5.40 -6.10 -7.17
C LEU A 198 4.15 -6.03 -8.05
N MET A 199 3.36 -4.98 -7.95
CA MET A 199 2.17 -4.81 -8.80
C MET A 199 2.55 -4.66 -10.28
N ALA A 200 3.79 -4.22 -10.58
CA ALA A 200 4.29 -4.13 -11.95
C ALA A 200 4.85 -5.47 -12.48
N VAL A 201 5.11 -6.44 -11.60
CA VAL A 201 5.89 -7.64 -11.92
C VAL A 201 5.10 -8.92 -11.78
N LEU A 202 4.24 -9.03 -10.75
CA LEU A 202 3.40 -10.21 -10.54
C LEU A 202 2.47 -10.56 -11.72
N PRO A 203 1.89 -9.59 -12.47
CA PRO A 203 1.05 -9.95 -13.61
C PRO A 203 1.76 -10.83 -14.64
N LEU A 204 3.08 -10.69 -14.81
CA LEU A 204 3.88 -11.51 -15.74
C LEU A 204 3.81 -13.01 -15.46
N VAL A 205 3.56 -13.42 -14.22
CA VAL A 205 3.40 -14.84 -13.86
C VAL A 205 2.21 -15.46 -14.59
N MET A 206 1.24 -14.63 -14.99
CA MET A 206 0.06 -15.08 -15.73
C MET A 206 0.33 -15.24 -17.23
N ASP A 207 1.34 -14.59 -17.81
CA ASP A 207 1.61 -14.68 -19.25
C ASP A 207 1.82 -16.12 -19.72
N PRO A 208 2.65 -16.97 -19.07
CA PRO A 208 2.75 -18.39 -19.43
C PRO A 208 1.46 -19.21 -19.28
N LEU A 209 0.51 -18.74 -18.47
CA LEU A 209 -0.75 -19.45 -18.19
C LEU A 209 -1.87 -19.05 -19.14
N LEU A 210 -1.82 -17.82 -19.66
CA LEU A 210 -2.83 -17.27 -20.56
C LEU A 210 -2.52 -17.58 -22.03
N GLY A 211 -1.26 -17.91 -22.35
CA GLY A 211 -0.83 -18.15 -23.72
C GLY A 211 0.69 -18.11 -23.92
N ASN A 212 1.12 -18.00 -25.18
CA ASN A 212 2.49 -18.28 -25.61
C ASN A 212 3.12 -17.15 -26.45
N HIS A 213 2.63 -15.92 -26.32
CA HIS A 213 3.17 -14.78 -27.09
C HIS A 213 4.56 -14.32 -26.62
N GLN A 214 4.94 -14.67 -25.38
CA GLN A 214 6.28 -14.42 -24.85
C GLN A 214 7.33 -15.33 -25.53
N PRO A 215 8.56 -14.86 -25.79
CA PRO A 215 9.61 -15.70 -26.34
C PRO A 215 9.99 -16.85 -25.38
N PRO A 216 9.97 -18.12 -25.80
CA PRO A 216 10.28 -19.25 -24.92
C PRO A 216 11.67 -19.19 -24.27
N SER A 217 12.65 -18.61 -24.97
CA SER A 217 14.01 -18.40 -24.45
C SER A 217 14.09 -17.39 -23.31
N PHE A 218 13.09 -16.52 -23.16
CA PHE A 218 13.03 -15.49 -22.11
C PHE A 218 12.24 -15.92 -20.87
N THR A 219 11.49 -17.01 -20.92
CA THR A 219 10.75 -17.55 -19.76
C THR A 219 11.60 -17.68 -18.48
N PRO A 220 12.81 -18.30 -18.48
CA PRO A 220 13.62 -18.39 -17.26
C PRO A 220 14.10 -17.01 -16.77
N TRP A 221 14.36 -16.07 -17.67
CA TRP A 221 14.77 -14.71 -17.34
C TRP A 221 13.65 -13.91 -16.70
N LEU A 222 12.43 -14.01 -17.24
CA LEU A 222 11.23 -13.41 -16.67
C LEU A 222 10.92 -13.99 -15.28
N ALA A 223 11.01 -15.32 -15.13
CA ALA A 223 10.83 -15.96 -13.83
C ALA A 223 11.87 -15.51 -12.80
N GLY A 224 13.16 -15.50 -13.17
CA GLY A 224 14.25 -15.02 -12.31
C GLY A 224 14.07 -13.55 -11.92
N TYR A 225 13.62 -12.73 -12.85
CA TYR A 225 13.27 -11.33 -12.61
C TYR A 225 12.13 -11.17 -11.61
N VAL A 226 11.03 -11.91 -11.76
CA VAL A 226 9.90 -11.90 -10.81
C VAL A 226 10.35 -12.31 -9.41
N VAL A 227 11.10 -13.41 -9.30
CA VAL A 227 11.63 -13.91 -8.02
C VAL A 227 12.55 -12.89 -7.37
N LEU A 228 13.45 -12.27 -8.14
CA LEU A 228 14.37 -11.26 -7.62
C LEU A 228 13.63 -10.05 -7.03
N VAL A 229 12.66 -9.50 -7.76
CA VAL A 229 11.84 -8.37 -7.27
C VAL A 229 11.04 -8.76 -6.04
N LEU A 230 10.46 -9.97 -6.03
CA LEU A 230 9.72 -10.51 -4.88
C LEU A 230 10.61 -10.62 -3.64
N VAL A 231 11.81 -11.20 -3.77
CA VAL A 231 12.76 -11.35 -2.66
C VAL A 231 13.17 -9.98 -2.12
N LEU A 232 13.53 -9.03 -2.99
CA LEU A 232 13.90 -7.68 -2.57
C LEU A 232 12.75 -6.99 -1.82
N GLN A 233 11.52 -7.11 -2.34
CA GLN A 233 10.35 -6.52 -1.72
C GLN A 233 10.03 -7.16 -0.37
N VAL A 234 10.07 -8.50 -0.27
CA VAL A 234 9.80 -9.23 0.97
C VAL A 234 10.87 -8.92 2.02
N VAL A 235 12.16 -8.92 1.66
CA VAL A 235 13.26 -8.56 2.57
C VAL A 235 13.07 -7.12 3.06
N GLY A 236 12.77 -6.19 2.16
CA GLY A 236 12.45 -4.80 2.51
C GLY A 236 11.29 -4.72 3.48
N TYR A 237 10.18 -5.38 3.17
CA TYR A 237 8.97 -5.40 4.00
C TYR A 237 9.21 -6.00 5.38
N VAL A 238 9.87 -7.16 5.48
CA VAL A 238 10.17 -7.82 6.75
C VAL A 238 11.12 -6.97 7.61
N ARG A 239 12.18 -6.40 7.02
CA ARG A 239 13.08 -5.49 7.74
C ARG A 239 12.33 -4.25 8.22
N HIS A 240 11.42 -3.73 7.41
CA HIS A 240 10.58 -2.60 7.78
C HIS A 240 9.63 -2.94 8.94
N LEU A 241 8.92 -4.07 8.87
CA LEU A 241 8.05 -4.55 9.94
C LEU A 241 8.80 -4.71 11.26
N ARG A 242 10.04 -5.21 11.22
CA ARG A 242 10.88 -5.34 12.42
C ARG A 242 11.24 -3.98 13.01
N ARG A 243 11.60 -3.00 12.17
CA ARG A 243 11.93 -1.63 12.63
C ARG A 243 10.73 -0.86 13.17
N SER A 244 9.55 -1.12 12.63
CA SER A 244 8.30 -0.39 12.95
C SER A 244 7.38 -1.19 13.88
N ARG A 245 7.93 -2.21 14.53
CA ARG A 245 7.17 -3.14 15.38
C ARG A 245 6.69 -2.48 16.66
N THR A 246 7.40 -1.49 17.17
CA THR A 246 7.08 -0.83 18.44
C THR A 246 6.81 0.64 18.22
N LEU A 247 5.70 1.12 18.80
CA LEU A 247 5.46 2.54 18.94
C LEU A 247 6.19 3.07 20.19
N PRO A 248 6.67 4.33 20.18
CA PRO A 248 7.26 4.94 21.36
C PRO A 248 6.25 4.93 22.53
N PRO A 249 6.70 4.86 23.79
CA PRO A 249 5.79 4.94 24.94
C PRO A 249 5.04 6.29 24.92
N GLY A 250 3.75 6.27 25.26
CA GLY A 250 2.90 7.46 25.23
C GLY A 250 1.43 7.13 25.50
N HIS A 251 0.59 8.16 25.58
CA HIS A 251 -0.84 8.00 25.86
C HIS A 251 -1.65 7.80 24.56
N TYR A 252 -1.90 6.54 24.20
CA TYR A 252 -2.64 6.18 22.97
C TYR A 252 -4.15 6.01 23.17
N GLY A 253 -4.66 6.24 24.39
CA GLY A 253 -6.04 6.00 24.79
C GLY A 253 -6.14 5.57 26.24
N THR A 254 -7.31 5.11 26.67
CA THR A 254 -7.44 4.55 28.02
C THR A 254 -6.67 3.23 28.11
N PRO A 255 -5.72 3.09 29.05
CA PRO A 255 -5.03 1.82 29.24
C PRO A 255 -6.04 0.73 29.62
N LEU A 256 -5.73 -0.53 29.32
CA LEU A 256 -6.47 -1.61 29.96
C LEU A 256 -6.26 -1.51 31.48
N PRO A 257 -7.27 -1.81 32.31
CA PRO A 257 -7.04 -2.05 33.72
C PRO A 257 -5.89 -3.05 33.86
N ASP A 258 -4.87 -2.73 34.65
CA ASP A 258 -3.79 -3.68 34.95
C ASP A 258 -4.43 -4.92 35.56
N LEU A 259 -4.42 -6.03 34.81
CA LEU A 259 -4.85 -7.34 35.31
C LEU A 259 -3.89 -7.87 36.40
N ASP A 260 -2.78 -7.18 36.65
CA ASP A 260 -1.78 -7.49 37.68
C ASP A 260 -1.97 -6.70 38.98
N VAL A 261 -2.97 -5.80 39.09
CA VAL A 261 -3.41 -5.32 40.40
C VAL A 261 -4.34 -6.38 40.96
N PRO A 262 -3.96 -7.13 42.01
CA PRO A 262 -4.89 -8.07 42.64
C PRO A 262 -6.14 -7.28 43.03
N VAL A 263 -7.29 -7.72 42.52
CA VAL A 263 -8.58 -7.20 42.95
C VAL A 263 -8.64 -7.42 44.45
N ASP A 264 -8.60 -6.32 45.20
CA ASP A 264 -8.79 -6.38 46.64
C ASP A 264 -10.26 -6.72 46.88
N TRP A 265 -10.51 -8.01 47.10
CA TRP A 265 -11.83 -8.55 47.45
C TRP A 265 -12.19 -8.28 48.91
N SER A 266 -11.40 -7.46 49.63
CA SER A 266 -11.75 -7.06 50.99
C SER A 266 -13.12 -6.38 50.97
N PRO A 267 -14.11 -6.91 51.71
CA PRO A 267 -15.38 -6.23 51.86
C PRO A 267 -15.12 -4.83 52.45
N PRO A 268 -15.90 -3.81 52.03
CA PRO A 268 -15.76 -2.48 52.59
C PRO A 268 -15.86 -2.58 54.11
N GLN A 269 -14.82 -2.16 54.82
CA GLN A 269 -14.86 -2.10 56.27
C GLN A 269 -15.92 -1.08 56.65
N GLU A 270 -17.07 -1.56 57.09
CA GLU A 270 -18.11 -0.74 57.68
C GLU A 270 -17.49 -0.04 58.90
N ALA A 271 -17.36 1.29 58.79
CA ALA A 271 -16.92 2.13 59.89
C ALA A 271 -17.92 1.95 61.05
N ARG A 272 -17.42 1.44 62.18
CA ARG A 272 -18.11 1.45 63.47
C ARG A 272 -17.95 2.78 64.16
#